data_AF-A0A081RXY9-F1
#
_entry.id   AF-A0A081RXY9-F1
#
_cell.length_a   1.000
_cell.length_b   1.000
_cell.length_c   1.000
_cell.angle_alpha   90.00
_cell.angle_beta   90.00
_cell.angle_gamma   90.00
#
_symmetry.space_group_name_H-M   'P 1'
#
loop_
_entity.id
_entity.type
_entity.pdbx_description
1 polymer ?
#
loop_
_entity_poly.entity_id
_entity_poly.type
_entity_poly.pdbx_seq_one_letter_code
_entity_poly.pdbx_strand_id
1 'polypeptide(L)' 'MSLSSQEGFQQAADIMTGFFAKFIVWGILTALAYHICGGIRHMLMDFGYLEENLVVGSLSAKVAIGIAVILSILAGVLVW' A
#
# COMPACT_ATOMS: atom_id res chain seq x y z
N MET A 1 1.45 -0.76 25.28
CA MET A 1 1.19 -0.70 23.82
C MET A 1 0.56 0.63 23.48
N SER A 2 0.61 1.10 22.23
CA SER A 2 0.15 2.46 21.83
C SER A 2 -1.31 2.77 22.16
N LEU A 3 -2.16 1.75 22.27
CA LEU A 3 -3.59 1.88 22.63
C LEU A 3 -3.87 1.62 24.12
N SER A 4 -2.85 1.30 24.93
CA SER A 4 -3.03 0.91 26.32
C SER A 4 -3.20 2.10 27.28
N SER A 5 -2.72 3.28 26.91
CA SER A 5 -2.78 4.51 27.71
C SER A 5 -2.45 5.74 26.87
N GLN A 6 -2.75 6.93 27.38
CA GLN A 6 -2.34 8.20 26.76
C GLN A 6 -0.81 8.29 26.60
N GLU A 7 -0.05 7.88 27.62
CA GLU A 7 1.42 7.85 27.56
C GLU A 7 1.92 6.92 26.46
N GLY A 8 1.31 5.73 26.32
CA GLY A 8 1.65 4.80 25.25
C GLY A 8 1.38 5.36 23.85
N PHE A 9 0.29 6.11 23.68
CA PHE A 9 0.00 6.79 22.42
C PHE A 9 1.02 7.89 22.13
N GLN A 10 1.38 8.69 23.13
CA GLN A 10 2.38 9.75 22.98
C GLN A 10 3.74 9.20 22.58
N GLN A 11 4.20 8.11 23.22
CA GLN A 11 5.44 7.43 22.83
C GLN A 11 5.43 6.98 21.37
N ALA A 12 4.31 6.43 20.88
CA ALA A 12 4.18 6.02 19.48
C ALA A 12 4.16 7.21 18.52
N ALA A 13 3.48 8.30 18.89
CA ALA A 13 3.46 9.54 18.13
C ALA A 13 4.86 10.17 18.03
N ASP A 14 5.62 10.18 19.13
CA ASP A 14 6.99 10.69 19.18
C ASP A 14 7.92 9.89 18.25
N ILE A 15 7.80 8.56 18.20
CA ILE A 15 8.53 7.71 17.24
C ILE A 15 8.22 8.13 15.80
N MET A 16 6.95 8.40 15.49
CA MET A 16 6.50 8.81 14.16
C MET A 16 6.94 10.22 13.76
N THR A 17 7.60 10.99 14.64
CA THR A 17 8.27 12.24 14.24
C THR A 17 9.58 11.96 13.50
N GLY A 18 10.19 10.79 13.70
CA GLY A 18 11.48 10.42 13.13
C GLY A 18 11.41 10.07 11.64
N PHE A 19 12.32 10.63 10.84
CA PHE A 19 12.40 10.38 9.40
C PHE A 19 12.49 8.88 9.06
N PHE A 20 13.34 8.11 9.75
CA PHE A 20 13.49 6.68 9.49
C PHE A 20 12.22 5.88 9.80
N ALA A 21 11.50 6.21 10.88
CA ALA A 21 10.23 5.58 11.21
C ALA A 21 9.18 5.85 10.12
N LYS A 22 9.03 7.12 9.71
CA LYS A 22 8.18 7.53 8.59
C LYS A 22 8.54 6.80 7.30
N PHE A 23 9.82 6.73 6.95
CA PHE A 23 10.30 6.04 5.75
C PHE A 23 9.97 4.55 5.75
N ILE A 24 10.15 3.86 6.88
CA ILE A 24 9.80 2.44 7.01
C ILE A 24 8.29 2.23 6.88
N VAL A 25 7.48 3.04 7.59
CA VAL A 25 6.02 2.94 7.52
C VAL A 25 5.52 3.20 6.10
N TRP A 26 6.05 4.21 5.42
CA TRP A 26 5.75 4.47 4.01
C TRP A 26 6.13 3.29 3.11
N GLY A 27 7.29 2.66 3.31
CA GLY A 27 7.70 1.46 2.59
C GLY A 27 6.74 0.28 2.80
N ILE A 28 6.32 0.05 4.05
CA ILE A 28 5.33 -0.98 4.40
C ILE A 28 3.98 -0.70 3.71
N LEU A 29 3.49 0.54 3.78
CA LEU A 29 2.24 0.94 3.13
C LEU A 29 2.32 0.81 1.61
N THR A 30 3.47 1.12 1.02
CA THR A 30 3.71 0.96 -0.42
C THR A 30 3.69 -0.51 -0.84
N ALA A 31 4.39 -1.38 -0.10
CA ALA A 31 4.37 -2.82 -0.34
C ALA A 31 2.96 -3.41 -0.18
N LEU A 32 2.23 -2.98 0.85
CA LEU A 32 0.84 -3.38 1.09
C LEU A 32 -0.09 -2.93 -0.05
N ALA A 33 0.03 -1.68 -0.50
CA ALA A 33 -0.76 -1.15 -1.61
C ALA A 33 -0.52 -1.94 -2.89
N TYR A 34 0.75 -2.22 -3.24
CA TYR A 34 1.10 -3.06 -4.38
C TYR A 34 0.51 -4.47 -4.24
N HIS A 35 0.62 -5.09 -3.07
CA HIS A 35 0.09 -6.42 -2.81
C HIS A 35 -1.44 -6.47 -2.97
N ILE A 36 -2.17 -5.48 -2.45
CA ILE A 36 -3.62 -5.38 -2.59
C ILE A 36 -4.01 -5.16 -4.06
N CYS A 37 -3.35 -4.26 -4.79
CA CYS A 37 -3.61 -4.05 -6.21
C CYS A 37 -3.40 -5.32 -7.04
N GLY A 38 -2.32 -6.06 -6.75
CA GLY A 38 -2.06 -7.37 -7.35
C GLY A 38 -3.13 -8.40 -6.98
N GLY A 39 -3.50 -8.48 -5.71
CA GLY A 39 -4.54 -9.39 -5.21
C GLY A 39 -5.90 -9.13 -5.87
N ILE A 40 -6.35 -7.88 -5.95
CA ILE A 40 -7.58 -7.51 -6.65
C ILE A 40 -7.50 -7.89 -8.13
N ARG A 41 -6.36 -7.61 -8.79
CA ARG A 41 -6.15 -8.03 -10.18
C ARG A 41 -6.28 -9.55 -10.34
N HIS A 42 -5.74 -10.33 -9.42
CA HIS A 42 -5.89 -11.79 -9.43
C HIS A 42 -7.35 -12.21 -9.26
N MET A 43 -8.06 -11.68 -8.27
CA MET A 43 -9.49 -11.97 -8.06
C MET A 43 -10.35 -11.63 -9.29
N LEU A 44 -10.02 -10.55 -10.01
CA LEU A 44 -10.71 -10.18 -11.25
C LEU A 44 -10.48 -11.21 -12.38
N MET A 45 -9.30 -11.82 -12.47
CA MET A 45 -9.06 -12.94 -13.39
C MET A 45 -9.82 -14.19 -12.93
N ASP A 46 -9.76 -14.53 -11.64
CA ASP A 46 -10.41 -15.71 -11.06
C ASP A 46 -11.94 -15.71 -11.25
N PHE A 47 -12.56 -14.53 -11.22
CA PHE A 47 -14.00 -14.36 -11.47
C PHE A 47 -14.37 -14.13 -12.94
N GLY A 48 -13.40 -14.17 -13.86
CA GLY A 48 -13.63 -14.01 -15.30
C GLY A 48 -13.93 -12.58 -15.76
N TYR A 49 -13.67 -11.56 -14.92
CA TYR A 49 -13.79 -10.15 -15.31
C TYR A 49 -12.62 -9.67 -16.17
N LEU A 50 -11.47 -10.35 -16.09
CA LEU A 50 -10.31 -10.12 -16.95
C LEU A 50 -9.99 -11.40 -17.71
N GLU A 51 -9.84 -11.30 -19.03
CA GLU A 51 -9.43 -12.42 -19.85
C GLU A 51 -7.99 -12.87 -19.53
N GLU A 52 -7.78 -14.17 -19.46
CA GLU A 52 -6.48 -14.78 -19.18
C GLU A 52 -5.61 -14.92 -20.45
N ASN A 53 -5.29 -13.80 -21.08
CA ASN A 53 -4.37 -13.74 -22.22
C ASN A 53 -3.25 -12.72 -21.99
N LEU A 54 -2.18 -12.81 -22.79
CA LEU A 54 -0.99 -11.98 -22.61
C LEU A 54 -1.26 -10.47 -22.79
N VAL A 55 -2.18 -10.11 -23.67
CA VAL A 55 -2.50 -8.70 -23.97
C VAL A 55 -3.19 -8.06 -22.77
N VAL A 56 -4.27 -8.67 -22.28
CA VAL A 56 -5.01 -8.20 -21.10
C VAL A 56 -4.16 -8.34 -19.83
N GLY A 57 -3.37 -9.41 -19.73
CA GLY A 57 -2.43 -9.63 -18.63
C GLY A 57 -1.39 -8.52 -18.50
N SER A 58 -0.76 -8.11 -19.61
CA SER A 58 0.21 -7.01 -19.64
C SER A 58 -0.42 -5.66 -19.32
N LEU A 59 -1.59 -5.37 -19.91
CA LEU A 59 -2.30 -4.12 -19.68
C LEU A 59 -2.73 -3.99 -18.21
N SER A 60 -3.39 -5.00 -17.67
CA SER A 60 -3.86 -5.01 -16.28
C SER A 60 -2.71 -4.93 -15.27
N ALA A 61 -1.55 -5.53 -15.56
CA ALA A 61 -0.35 -5.40 -14.72
C ALA A 61 0.18 -3.96 -14.68
N LYS A 62 0.26 -3.29 -15.85
CA LYS A 62 0.66 -1.88 -15.94
C LYS A 62 -0.31 -0.97 -15.17
N VAL A 63 -1.61 -1.22 -15.30
CA VAL A 63 -2.65 -0.49 -14.54
C VAL A 63 -2.48 -0.70 -13.03
N ALA A 64 -2.33 -1.94 -12.58
CA ALA A 64 -2.13 -2.25 -11.16
C ALA A 64 -0.89 -1.56 -10.58
N ILE A 65 0.23 -1.55 -11.32
CA ILE A 65 1.45 -0.83 -10.93
C ILE A 65 1.19 0.69 -10.87
N GLY A 66 0.53 1.27 -11.88
CA GLY A 66 0.19 2.69 -11.90
C GLY A 66 -0.66 3.11 -10.70
N ILE A 67 -1.67 2.31 -10.36
CA ILE A 67 -2.52 2.53 -9.17
C ILE A 67 -1.67 2.41 -7.89
N ALA A 68 -0.81 1.41 -7.78
CA ALA A 68 0.07 1.24 -6.62
C ALA A 68 1.03 2.43 -6.42
N VAL A 69 1.55 3.01 -7.51
CA VAL A 69 2.37 4.24 -7.45
C VAL A 69 1.56 5.43 -6.93
N ILE A 70 0.34 5.63 -7.42
CA ILE A 70 -0.55 6.70 -6.93
C ILE A 70 -0.84 6.52 -5.44
N LEU A 71 -1.16 5.29 -5.01
CA LEU A 71 -1.40 4.97 -3.60
C LEU A 71 -0.14 5.16 -2.74
N SER A 72 1.04 4.84 -3.25
CA SER A 72 2.31 5.08 -2.56
C SER A 72 2.58 6.57 -2.34
N ILE A 73 2.24 7.43 -3.32
CA ILE A 73 2.34 8.89 -3.18
C ILE A 73 1.35 9.38 -2.12
N LEU A 74 0.09 8.93 -2.16
CA LEU A 74 -0.92 9.28 -1.16
C LEU A 74 -0.53 8.80 0.24
N ALA A 75 0.07 7.62 0.37
CA ALA A 75 0.64 7.14 1.63
C ALA A 75 1.80 8.04 2.10
N GLY A 76 2.60 8.58 1.18
CA GLY A 76 3.60 9.61 1.50
C GLY A 76 2.96 10.86 2.10
N VAL A 77 1.88 11.37 1.49
CA VAL A 77 1.11 12.51 2.03
C VAL A 77 0.52 12.23 3.42
N LEU A 78 0.09 10.99 3.68
CA LEU A 78 -0.44 10.60 4.99
C LEU A 78 0.65 10.55 6.08
N VAL A 79 1.84 10.07 5.74
CA VAL A 79 2.91 9.79 6.71
C VAL A 79 3.74 11.03 7.02
N TRP A 80 3.88 11.97 6.08
CA TRP A 80 4.64 13.21 6.26
C TRP A 80 3.79 14.39 6.66
#